data_AF-R5KAL0-F1
#
_entry.id   AF-R5KAL0-F1
#
_cell.length_a   1.000
_cell.length_b   1.000
_cell.length_c   1.000
_cell.angle_alpha   90.00
_cell.angle_beta   90.00
_cell.angle_gamma   90.00
#
_symmetry.space_group_name_H-M   'P 1'
#
loop_
_entity.id
_entity.type
_entity.pdbx_description
1 polymer ?
#
loop_
_entity_poly.entity_id
_entity_poly.type
_entity_poly.pdbx_seq_one_letter_code
_entity_poly.pdbx_strand_id
1 'polypeptide(L)'
;MKKSDIDWRMYEDFHNVKYAPTKDILSDYKKNKISWQAYEVQYEKLISERKVENLFKNDIEDKYSNICFLCSEFDPKQCHRRILAEYLKSILNDVEVIHL
;
A
#
# COMPACT_ATOMS: atom_id res chain seq x y z
N MET A 1 -1.71 13.17 -37.96
CA MET A 1 -1.11 12.67 -36.70
C MET A 1 -1.54 11.23 -36.51
N LYS A 2 -0.59 10.30 -36.49
CA LYS A 2 -0.86 8.87 -36.33
C LYS A 2 -1.21 8.58 -34.86
N LYS A 3 -2.30 7.86 -34.62
CA LYS A 3 -2.66 7.24 -33.33
C LYS A 3 -1.76 6.01 -33.07
N SER A 4 -0.46 6.22 -33.05
CA SER A 4 0.52 5.24 -32.62
C SER A 4 1.28 5.89 -31.47
N ASP A 5 1.59 5.12 -30.43
CA ASP A 5 2.34 5.50 -29.21
C ASP A 5 1.50 5.56 -27.93
N ILE A 6 0.32 4.91 -27.88
CA ILE A 6 -0.16 4.39 -26.59
C ILE A 6 0.64 3.12 -26.33
N ASP A 7 1.69 3.25 -25.51
CA ASP A 7 2.40 2.15 -24.87
C ASP A 7 1.41 1.46 -23.92
N TRP A 8 0.71 0.43 -24.42
CA TRP A 8 -0.16 -0.45 -23.64
C TRP A 8 0.69 -1.35 -22.73
N ARG A 9 1.51 -0.76 -21.85
CA ARG A 9 2.22 -1.52 -20.82
C ARG A 9 1.19 -2.41 -20.13
N MET A 10 1.40 -3.71 -20.21
CA MET A 10 0.56 -4.69 -19.54
C MET A 10 0.52 -4.33 -18.06
N TYR A 11 -0.68 -4.00 -17.56
CA TYR A 11 -0.90 -3.83 -16.13
C TYR A 11 -1.13 -5.22 -15.54
N GLU A 12 -0.32 -5.59 -14.55
CA GLU A 12 -0.51 -6.81 -13.78
C GLU A 12 -1.15 -6.46 -12.43
N ASP A 13 -2.25 -7.13 -12.09
CA ASP A 13 -2.90 -6.98 -10.78
C ASP A 13 -2.33 -8.01 -9.80
N PHE A 14 -1.93 -7.54 -8.62
CA PHE A 14 -1.33 -8.37 -7.58
C PHE A 14 -2.13 -8.24 -6.28
N HIS A 15 -2.97 -9.22 -6.00
CA HIS A 15 -3.74 -9.25 -4.76
C HIS A 15 -3.00 -10.03 -3.67
N ASN A 16 -2.55 -9.34 -2.62
CA ASN A 16 -1.94 -9.98 -1.45
C ASN A 16 -2.46 -9.38 -0.14
N VAL A 17 -3.27 -10.17 0.57
CA VAL A 17 -3.91 -9.81 1.84
C VAL A 17 -2.93 -9.47 2.96
N LYS A 18 -1.65 -9.86 2.84
CA LYS A 18 -0.63 -9.51 3.83
C LYS A 18 -0.34 -8.01 3.87
N TYR A 19 -0.58 -7.30 2.77
CA TYR A 19 -0.50 -5.84 2.66
C TYR A 19 -1.77 -5.11 3.07
N ALA A 20 -2.76 -5.80 3.63
CA ALA A 20 -4.02 -5.20 4.05
C ALA A 20 -4.17 -5.26 5.58
N PRO A 21 -4.89 -4.28 6.17
CA PRO A 21 -5.30 -4.35 7.57
C PRO A 21 -6.17 -5.59 7.80
N THR A 22 -6.16 -6.15 9.01
CA THR A 22 -7.14 -7.20 9.35
C THR A 22 -8.55 -6.62 9.36
N LYS A 23 -9.54 -7.52 9.22
CA LYS A 23 -10.96 -7.14 9.31
C LYS A 23 -11.27 -6.46 10.66
N ASP A 24 -10.63 -6.90 11.74
CA ASP A 24 -10.88 -6.37 13.07
C ASP A 24 -10.31 -4.95 13.23
N ILE A 25 -9.05 -4.73 12.86
CA ILE A 25 -8.41 -3.39 12.90
C ILE A 25 -9.23 -2.41 12.04
N LEU A 26 -9.64 -2.83 10.84
CA LEU A 26 -10.47 -2.00 9.96
C LEU A 26 -11.87 -1.74 10.51
N SER A 27 -12.53 -2.77 11.04
CA SER A 27 -13.88 -2.66 11.61
C SER A 27 -13.87 -1.74 12.84
N ASP A 28 -12.88 -1.85 13.72
CA ASP A 28 -12.83 -1.05 14.94
C ASP A 28 -12.62 0.43 14.63
N TYR A 29 -11.79 0.75 13.63
CA TYR A 29 -11.68 2.11 13.11
C TYR A 29 -13.00 2.59 12.48
N LYS A 30 -13.59 1.82 11.56
CA LYS A 30 -14.85 2.20 10.88
C LYS A 30 -16.04 2.35 11.83
N LYS A 31 -16.02 1.66 12.97
CA LYS A 31 -17.04 1.76 14.03
C LYS A 31 -16.69 2.78 15.11
N ASN A 32 -15.68 3.63 14.89
CA ASN A 32 -15.22 4.66 15.81
C ASN A 32 -14.84 4.15 17.21
N LYS A 33 -14.43 2.88 17.34
CA LYS A 33 -13.95 2.32 18.61
C LYS A 33 -12.51 2.74 18.92
N ILE A 34 -11.73 3.02 17.87
CA ILE A 34 -10.35 3.50 17.97
C ILE A 34 -10.20 4.76 17.12
N SER A 35 -9.26 5.63 17.50
CA SER A 35 -8.90 6.79 16.70
C SER A 35 -8.11 6.39 15.44
N TRP A 36 -7.97 7.32 14.51
CA TRP A 36 -7.10 7.15 13.35
C TRP A 36 -5.65 6.87 13.77
N GLN A 37 -5.13 7.58 14.77
CA GLN A 37 -3.76 7.38 15.26
C GLN A 37 -3.58 5.98 15.86
N ALA A 38 -4.59 5.47 16.57
CA ALA A 38 -4.56 4.12 17.09
C ALA A 38 -4.63 3.07 15.96
N TYR A 39 -5.38 3.35 14.89
CA TYR A 39 -5.42 2.52 13.69
C TYR A 39 -4.04 2.47 12.99
N GLU A 40 -3.38 3.62 12.81
CA GLU A 40 -2.02 3.71 12.26
C GLU A 40 -1.05 2.82 13.02
N VAL A 41 -0.96 3.00 14.34
CA VAL A 41 -0.07 2.20 15.21
C VAL A 41 -0.36 0.70 15.11
N GLN A 42 -1.63 0.30 15.13
CA GLN A 42 -1.99 -1.12 15.02
C GLN A 42 -1.64 -1.70 13.66
N TYR A 43 -1.86 -0.93 12.58
CA TYR A 43 -1.62 -1.40 11.24
C TYR A 43 -0.13 -1.45 10.89
N GLU A 44 0.65 -0.43 11.29
CA GLU A 44 2.11 -0.43 11.15
C GLU A 44 2.75 -1.60 11.89
N LYS A 45 2.31 -1.87 13.12
CA LYS A 45 2.75 -3.03 13.89
C LYS A 45 2.46 -4.33 13.14
N LEU A 46 1.25 -4.49 12.60
CA LEU A 46 0.85 -5.69 11.85
C LEU A 46 1.75 -5.92 10.62
N ILE A 47 1.98 -4.89 9.80
CA ILE A 47 2.77 -5.05 8.57
C ILE A 47 4.26 -5.28 8.88
N SER A 48 4.75 -4.70 9.98
CA SER A 48 6.09 -4.99 10.50
C SER A 48 6.24 -6.43 11.00
N GLU A 49 5.29 -6.93 11.79
CA GLU A 49 5.30 -8.33 12.25
C GLU A 49 5.22 -9.32 11.09
N ARG A 50 4.48 -8.97 10.03
CA ARG A 50 4.37 -9.76 8.79
C ARG A 50 5.62 -9.68 7.92
N LYS A 51 6.55 -8.76 8.21
CA LYS A 51 7.74 -8.48 7.39
C LYS A 51 7.39 -8.23 5.92
N VAL A 52 6.40 -7.38 5.68
CA VAL A 52 5.87 -7.14 4.33
C VAL A 52 6.94 -6.60 3.37
N GLU A 53 7.97 -5.95 3.88
CA GLU A 53 9.13 -5.50 3.10
C GLU A 53 9.85 -6.66 2.39
N ASN A 54 9.89 -7.85 2.99
CA ASN A 54 10.52 -9.01 2.37
C ASN A 54 9.64 -9.59 1.25
N LEU A 55 8.31 -9.54 1.42
CA LEU A 55 7.38 -9.93 0.36
C LEU A 55 7.51 -8.96 -0.82
N PHE A 56 7.61 -7.66 -0.54
CA PHE A 56 7.73 -6.63 -1.55
C PHE A 56 9.03 -6.77 -2.35
N LYS A 57 10.16 -6.98 -1.66
CA LYS A 57 11.47 -7.26 -2.27
C LYS A 57 11.44 -8.45 -3.23
N ASN A 58 10.88 -9.57 -2.77
CA ASN A 58 10.90 -10.82 -3.54
C ASN A 58 9.93 -10.80 -4.72
N ASP A 59 8.75 -10.21 -4.53
CA ASP A 59 7.66 -10.33 -5.49
C ASP A 59 7.58 -9.15 -6.46
N ILE A 60 8.06 -7.96 -6.06
CA ILE A 60 7.72 -6.69 -6.72
C ILE A 60 8.94 -5.82 -7.07
N GLU A 61 9.85 -5.55 -6.12
CA GLU A 61 10.86 -4.46 -6.22
C GLU A 61 11.70 -4.49 -7.51
N ASP A 62 12.27 -5.64 -7.86
CA ASP A 62 13.12 -5.77 -9.07
C ASP A 62 12.32 -5.93 -10.38
N LYS A 63 11.00 -6.13 -10.30
CA LYS A 63 10.14 -6.43 -11.45
C LYS A 63 9.42 -5.21 -12.00
N TYR A 64 9.15 -4.21 -11.16
CA TYR A 64 8.31 -3.08 -11.51
C TYR A 64 8.98 -1.76 -11.12
N SER A 65 9.08 -0.85 -12.08
CA SER A 65 9.59 0.51 -11.85
C SER A 65 8.55 1.47 -11.28
N ASN A 66 7.26 1.17 -11.46
CA ASN A 66 6.15 1.98 -10.96
C ASN A 66 5.08 1.07 -10.38
N ILE A 67 4.67 1.33 -9.15
CA ILE A 67 3.72 0.50 -8.41
C ILE A 67 2.63 1.41 -7.85
N CYS A 68 1.38 1.02 -8.02
CA CYS A 68 0.24 1.74 -7.49
C CYS A 68 -0.49 0.88 -6.47
N PHE A 69 -0.60 1.36 -5.23
CA PHE A 69 -1.42 0.71 -4.22
C PHE A 69 -2.88 1.16 -4.34
N LEU A 70 -3.76 0.20 -4.62
CA LEU A 70 -5.19 0.46 -4.76
C LEU A 70 -5.92 0.20 -3.44
N CYS A 71 -6.82 1.13 -3.07
CA CYS A 71 -7.75 0.98 -1.96
C CYS A 71 -9.15 1.46 -2.34
N SER A 72 -10.15 1.16 -1.52
CA SER A 72 -11.56 1.56 -1.75
C SER A 72 -11.87 3.00 -1.32
N GLU A 73 -10.98 3.60 -0.56
CA GLU A 73 -11.09 4.93 0.00
C GLU A 73 -10.76 5.99 -1.06
N PHE A 74 -11.58 7.05 -1.11
CA PHE A 74 -11.39 8.17 -2.04
C PHE A 74 -10.22 9.07 -1.61
N ASP A 75 -10.17 9.49 -0.33
CA ASP A 75 -9.16 10.42 0.18
C ASP A 75 -7.93 9.65 0.74
N PRO A 76 -6.69 10.00 0.33
CA PRO A 76 -5.48 9.35 0.83
C PRO A 76 -5.12 9.68 2.28
N LYS A 77 -5.65 10.76 2.89
CA LYS A 77 -5.32 11.26 4.24
C LYS A 77 -5.70 10.33 5.38
N GLN A 78 -6.61 9.39 5.17
CA GLN A 78 -6.95 8.34 6.13
C GLN A 78 -7.16 7.00 5.42
N CYS A 79 -6.34 6.68 4.41
CA CYS A 79 -6.30 5.35 3.79
C CYS A 79 -5.09 4.54 4.25
N HIS A 80 -5.29 3.23 4.39
CA HIS A 80 -4.24 2.24 4.66
C HIS A 80 -3.15 2.18 3.58
N ARG A 81 -3.46 2.56 2.32
CA ARG A 81 -2.46 2.62 1.24
C ARG A 81 -1.33 3.59 1.58
N ARG A 82 -1.65 4.72 2.24
CA ARG A 82 -0.66 5.70 2.69
C ARG A 82 0.30 5.07 3.70
N ILE A 83 -0.24 4.41 4.71
CA ILE A 83 0.55 3.80 5.79
C ILE A 83 1.51 2.76 5.23
N LEU A 84 1.02 1.87 4.35
CA LEU A 84 1.86 0.86 3.70
C LEU A 84 2.97 1.50 2.86
N ALA A 85 2.64 2.50 2.03
CA ALA A 85 3.61 3.17 1.18
C ALA A 85 4.71 3.87 1.97
N GLU A 86 4.35 4.60 3.03
CA GLU A 86 5.31 5.27 3.91
C GLU A 86 6.15 4.28 4.72
N TYR A 87 5.55 3.18 5.19
CA TYR A 87 6.30 2.09 5.83
C TYR A 87 7.37 1.52 4.90
N LEU A 88 7.01 1.18 3.66
CA LEU A 88 7.96 0.64 2.68
C LEU A 88 9.05 1.67 2.36
N LYS A 89 8.69 2.94 2.16
CA LYS A 89 9.66 4.03 1.93
C LYS A 89 10.66 4.18 3.08
N SER A 90 10.24 3.92 4.32
CA SER A 90 11.16 4.00 5.47
C SER A 90 12.22 2.88 5.51
N ILE A 91 12.03 1.82 4.71
CA ILE A 91 12.88 0.62 4.69
C ILE A 91 13.65 0.47 3.38
N LEU A 92 13.01 0.83 2.27
CA LEU A 92 13.58 0.74 0.93
C LEU A 92 14.44 1.97 0.64
N ASN A 93 15.55 1.77 -0.03
CA ASN A 93 16.39 2.87 -0.50
C ASN A 93 15.85 3.39 -1.83
N ASP A 94 16.01 4.70 -2.08
CA ASP A 94 15.72 5.34 -3.37
C ASP A 94 14.28 5.17 -3.90
N VAL A 95 13.29 5.20 -3.00
CA VAL A 95 11.85 5.16 -3.37
C VAL A 95 11.19 6.54 -3.19
N GLU A 96 10.47 6.98 -4.23
CA GLU A 96 9.55 8.11 -4.17
C GLU A 96 8.12 7.61 -3.91
N VAL A 97 7.41 8.26 -3.00
CA VAL A 97 5.98 7.98 -2.72
C VAL A 97 5.15 9.19 -3.09
N ILE A 98 4.15 8.96 -3.95
CA ILE A 98 3.15 9.95 -4.36
C ILE A 98 1.78 9.46 -3.88
N HIS A 99 1.09 10.28 -3.08
CA HIS A 99 -0.27 9.98 -2.62
C HIS A 99 -1.29 10.51 -3.63
N LEU A 100 -1.97 9.57 -4.29
CA LEU A 100 -3.04 9.83 -5.27
C LEU A 100 -4.40 10.06 -4.59
#